data_AF-A0A1M6MBG8-F1
#
_entry.id   AF-A0A1M6MBG8-F1
#
_cell.length_a   1.000
_cell.length_b   1.000
_cell.length_c   1.000
_cell.angle_alpha   90.00
_cell.angle_beta   90.00
_cell.angle_gamma   90.00
#
_symmetry.space_group_name_H-M   'P 1'
#
loop_
_entity.id
_entity.type
_entity.pdbx_description
1 polymer ?
#
loop_
_entity_poly.entity_id
_entity_poly.type
_entity_poly.pdbx_seq_one_letter_code
_entity_poly.pdbx_strand_id
1 'polypeptide(L)'
;MDERDKIKHFASKDKLEQFLIQGKGIEEFKQQEKSLFLGEFRERVIKALTIPQLHEEGTYPEIEEAIKDPRAKKLVINRKADLKKAAEYIRLAKEYNLKFTTVDSENIQSQIGLVVASDQGLDIENIYVKDRSEKLRELGLPQGIIVNPKGKICKKCYDEVKRLAPEELKNYRLLSFFDRLLGEKCIGCSKSNG
;
A
#
# COMPACT_ATOMS: atom_id res chain seq x y z
N MET A 1 -26.52 -14.38 -1.62
CA MET A 1 -25.21 -14.84 -2.12
C MET A 1 -24.93 -13.98 -3.34
N ASP A 2 -24.08 -12.97 -3.20
CA ASP A 2 -23.95 -11.85 -4.15
C ASP A 2 -23.10 -12.26 -5.36
N GLU A 3 -23.49 -11.82 -6.55
CA GLU A 3 -22.84 -12.11 -7.83
C GLU A 3 -21.41 -11.55 -7.89
N ARG A 4 -21.12 -10.58 -7.02
CA ARG A 4 -19.79 -9.98 -6.80
C ARG A 4 -18.80 -10.91 -6.07
N ASP A 5 -19.30 -11.86 -5.28
CA ASP A 5 -18.47 -12.86 -4.58
C ASP A 5 -17.93 -13.93 -5.55
N LYS A 6 -18.55 -14.09 -6.74
CA LYS A 6 -18.11 -15.05 -7.77
C LYS A 6 -16.99 -14.49 -8.67
N ILE A 7 -16.88 -13.16 -8.78
CA ILE A 7 -16.02 -12.50 -9.77
C ILE A 7 -14.54 -12.47 -9.33
N LYS A 8 -14.23 -12.70 -8.05
CA LYS A 8 -12.90 -12.39 -7.49
C LYS A 8 -12.08 -13.61 -7.01
N HIS A 9 -12.72 -14.70 -6.56
CA HIS A 9 -12.12 -16.03 -6.45
C HIS A 9 -11.64 -16.60 -7.80
N PHE A 10 -12.09 -15.96 -8.88
CA PHE A 10 -11.81 -16.26 -10.28
C PHE A 10 -10.34 -15.93 -10.65
N ALA A 11 -9.76 -14.82 -10.18
CA ALA A 11 -8.52 -14.27 -10.77
C ALA A 11 -7.22 -15.10 -10.63
N SER A 12 -7.04 -15.92 -9.59
CA SER A 12 -5.86 -16.82 -9.49
C SER A 12 -6.11 -18.17 -10.17
N LYS A 13 -7.33 -18.71 -10.04
CA LYS A 13 -7.76 -19.95 -10.70
C LYS A 13 -7.80 -19.79 -12.21
N ASP A 14 -8.32 -18.69 -12.72
CA ASP A 14 -8.34 -18.39 -14.16
C ASP A 14 -6.92 -18.28 -14.71
N LYS A 15 -6.01 -17.65 -13.97
CA LYS A 15 -4.62 -17.54 -14.42
C LYS A 15 -3.93 -18.90 -14.45
N LEU A 16 -4.20 -19.76 -13.47
CA LEU A 16 -3.72 -21.14 -13.48
C LEU A 16 -4.33 -21.92 -14.66
N GLU A 17 -5.64 -21.83 -14.87
CA GLU A 17 -6.33 -22.46 -16.01
C GLU A 17 -5.79 -21.97 -17.35
N GLN A 18 -5.54 -20.66 -17.50
CA GLN A 18 -4.91 -20.08 -18.69
C GLN A 18 -3.48 -20.61 -18.90
N PHE A 19 -2.70 -20.77 -17.83
CA PHE A 19 -1.37 -21.39 -17.90
C PHE A 19 -1.45 -22.83 -18.41
N LEU A 20 -2.38 -23.62 -17.87
CA LEU A 20 -2.59 -25.00 -18.29
C LEU A 20 -3.06 -25.09 -19.76
N ILE A 21 -3.98 -24.22 -20.19
CA ILE A 21 -4.43 -24.14 -21.59
C ILE A 21 -3.28 -23.79 -22.54
N GLN A 22 -2.33 -22.95 -22.10
CA GLN A 22 -1.12 -22.60 -22.84
C GLN A 22 -0.04 -23.70 -22.81
N GLY A 23 -0.30 -24.85 -22.18
CA GLY A 23 0.65 -25.96 -22.05
C GLY A 23 1.76 -25.72 -21.03
N LYS A 24 1.64 -24.70 -20.17
CA LYS A 24 2.61 -24.40 -19.10
C LYS A 24 2.26 -25.18 -17.85
N GLY A 25 3.29 -25.67 -17.15
CA GLY A 25 3.12 -26.47 -15.94
C GLY A 25 2.72 -25.66 -14.70
N ILE A 26 2.19 -26.35 -13.69
CA ILE A 26 1.88 -25.78 -12.36
C ILE A 26 3.15 -25.22 -11.69
N GLU A 27 4.31 -25.86 -11.90
CA GLU A 27 5.57 -25.38 -11.34
C GLU A 27 5.97 -24.03 -11.95
N GLU A 28 5.84 -23.87 -13.27
CA GLU A 28 6.11 -22.60 -13.95
C GLU A 28 5.19 -21.49 -13.43
N PHE A 29 3.90 -21.79 -13.21
CA PHE A 29 2.96 -20.86 -12.62
C PHE A 29 3.43 -20.40 -11.23
N LYS A 30 3.79 -21.33 -10.36
CA LYS A 30 4.32 -21.05 -9.01
C LYS A 30 5.59 -20.20 -9.03
N GLN A 31 6.51 -20.48 -9.96
CA GLN A 31 7.72 -19.67 -10.12
C GLN A 31 7.38 -18.25 -10.58
N GLN A 32 6.40 -18.09 -11.48
CA GLN A 32 5.93 -16.78 -11.90
C GLN A 32 5.31 -16.00 -10.73
N GLU A 33 4.49 -16.64 -9.90
CA GLU A 33 3.91 -15.99 -8.71
C GLU A 33 5.00 -15.48 -7.78
N LYS A 34 5.95 -16.34 -7.40
CA LYS A 34 7.08 -15.96 -6.54
C LYS A 34 7.89 -14.83 -7.16
N SER A 35 8.11 -14.88 -8.47
CA SER A 35 8.81 -13.83 -9.20
C SER A 35 8.09 -12.47 -9.13
N LEU A 36 6.76 -12.46 -9.13
CA LEU A 36 5.95 -11.24 -9.02
C LEU A 36 5.86 -10.73 -7.57
N PHE A 37 5.66 -11.62 -6.60
CA PHE A 37 5.36 -11.28 -5.20
C PHE A 37 6.57 -11.45 -4.27
N LEU A 38 7.75 -11.11 -4.76
CA LEU A 38 8.96 -11.00 -3.94
C LEU A 38 9.31 -12.31 -3.21
N GLY A 39 9.13 -13.45 -3.88
CA GLY A 39 9.41 -14.79 -3.38
C GLY A 39 8.26 -15.46 -2.63
N GLU A 40 7.14 -14.78 -2.42
CA GLU A 40 5.95 -15.33 -1.75
C GLU A 40 4.92 -15.85 -2.77
N PHE A 41 4.12 -16.83 -2.35
CA PHE A 41 2.98 -17.31 -3.12
C PHE A 41 1.82 -16.34 -3.01
N ARG A 42 1.03 -16.19 -4.09
CA ARG A 42 -0.10 -15.27 -4.14
C ARG A 42 -1.12 -15.51 -3.03
N GLU A 43 -1.39 -16.77 -2.70
CA GLU A 43 -2.32 -17.19 -1.63
C GLU A 43 -1.91 -16.67 -0.25
N ARG A 44 -0.62 -16.40 -0.01
CA ARG A 44 -0.08 -15.95 1.29
C ARG A 44 -0.01 -14.44 1.44
N VAL A 45 -0.15 -13.71 0.34
CA VAL A 45 -0.06 -12.25 0.35
C VAL A 45 -1.32 -11.65 0.98
N ILE A 46 -1.12 -10.79 1.98
CA ILE A 46 -2.19 -10.03 2.65
C ILE A 46 -2.41 -8.71 1.90
N LYS A 47 -1.34 -7.92 1.76
CA LYS A 47 -1.34 -6.68 0.97
C LYS A 47 0.01 -6.44 0.31
N ALA A 48 0.00 -5.69 -0.79
CA ALA A 48 1.18 -5.30 -1.54
C ALA A 48 1.10 -3.85 -2.03
N LEU A 49 2.27 -3.19 -2.09
CA LEU A 49 2.45 -1.90 -2.74
C LEU A 49 3.35 -2.05 -3.96
N THR A 50 3.12 -1.20 -4.95
CA THR A 50 4.10 -0.96 -6.01
C THR A 50 5.28 -0.12 -5.50
N ILE A 51 6.39 -0.11 -6.25
CA ILE A 51 7.56 0.75 -5.95
C ILE A 51 7.16 2.24 -5.94
N PRO A 52 6.41 2.76 -6.93
CA PRO A 52 5.92 4.14 -6.88
C PRO A 52 5.12 4.44 -5.61
N GLN A 53 4.14 3.58 -5.25
CA GLN A 53 3.35 3.75 -4.04
C GLN A 53 4.21 3.70 -2.76
N LEU A 54 5.22 2.82 -2.72
CA LEU A 54 6.15 2.76 -1.60
C LEU A 54 7.00 4.02 -1.46
N HIS A 55 7.26 4.75 -2.55
CA HIS A 55 8.09 5.96 -2.56
C HIS A 55 7.34 7.25 -2.24
N GLU A 56 6.00 7.20 -2.24
CA GLU A 56 5.16 8.30 -1.78
C GLU A 56 5.46 8.66 -0.32
N GLU A 57 5.29 9.94 0.01
CA GLU A 57 5.43 10.37 1.41
C GLU A 57 4.25 9.87 2.25
N GLY A 58 4.53 9.54 3.51
CA GLY A 58 3.55 8.97 4.42
C GLY A 58 3.30 7.47 4.17
N THR A 59 2.55 6.84 5.06
CA THR A 59 2.27 5.40 5.01
C THR A 59 0.83 5.14 4.59
N TYR A 60 0.63 4.07 3.82
CA TYR A 60 -0.66 3.55 3.42
C TYR A 60 -1.31 2.84 4.63
N PRO A 61 -2.47 3.31 5.11
CA PRO A 61 -3.18 2.69 6.22
C PRO A 61 -3.46 1.20 6.01
N GLU A 62 -3.76 0.80 4.78
CA GLU A 62 -4.03 -0.60 4.40
C GLU A 62 -2.82 -1.52 4.64
N ILE A 63 -1.60 -1.00 4.51
CA ILE A 63 -0.37 -1.76 4.82
C ILE A 63 -0.12 -1.81 6.32
N GLU A 64 -0.40 -0.74 7.04
CA GLU A 64 -0.30 -0.79 8.50
C GLU A 64 -1.29 -1.76 9.11
N GLU A 65 -2.53 -1.77 8.63
CA GLU A 65 -3.54 -2.75 9.02
C GLU A 65 -3.10 -4.17 8.67
N ALA A 66 -2.54 -4.39 7.48
CA ALA A 66 -2.00 -5.68 7.09
C ALA A 66 -0.84 -6.14 8.00
N ILE A 67 0.03 -5.23 8.43
CA ILE A 67 1.13 -5.55 9.36
C ILE A 67 0.58 -5.93 10.75
N LYS A 68 -0.53 -5.31 11.17
CA LYS A 68 -1.20 -5.58 12.46
C LYS A 68 -2.06 -6.83 12.43
N ASP A 69 -2.33 -7.39 11.24
CA ASP A 69 -3.12 -8.61 11.10
C ASP A 69 -2.41 -9.77 11.83
N PRO A 70 -3.10 -10.51 12.71
CA PRO A 70 -2.49 -11.60 13.48
C PRO A 70 -1.91 -12.73 12.60
N ARG A 71 -2.38 -12.83 11.35
CA ARG A 71 -1.92 -13.81 10.35
C ARG A 71 -0.65 -13.35 9.64
N ALA A 72 -0.28 -12.07 9.73
CA ALA A 72 0.93 -11.54 9.13
C ALA A 72 2.17 -12.06 9.87
N LYS A 73 3.15 -12.55 9.10
CA LYS A 73 4.41 -13.11 9.61
C LYS A 73 5.64 -12.49 8.99
N LYS A 74 5.49 -11.87 7.81
CA LYS A 74 6.61 -11.33 7.03
C LYS A 74 6.28 -9.98 6.42
N LEU A 75 7.29 -9.10 6.40
CA LEU A 75 7.37 -7.93 5.54
C LEU A 75 8.53 -8.16 4.56
N VAL A 76 8.23 -8.22 3.27
CA VAL A 76 9.21 -8.39 2.21
C VAL A 76 9.30 -7.10 1.41
N ILE A 77 10.52 -6.62 1.17
CA ILE A 77 10.76 -5.40 0.40
C ILE A 77 11.66 -5.70 -0.78
N ASN A 78 11.32 -5.12 -1.93
CA ASN A 78 12.14 -5.19 -3.13
C ASN A 78 13.44 -4.40 -2.90
N ARG A 79 14.60 -5.03 -3.13
CA ARG A 79 15.91 -4.40 -2.95
C ARG A 79 16.11 -3.15 -3.82
N LYS A 80 15.40 -3.06 -4.95
CA LYS A 80 15.44 -1.88 -5.84
C LYS A 80 14.68 -0.67 -5.27
N ALA A 81 13.85 -0.87 -4.25
CA ALA A 81 13.16 0.23 -3.58
C ALA A 81 14.10 0.93 -2.58
N ASP A 82 13.98 2.26 -2.47
CA ASP A 82 14.64 3.03 -1.41
C ASP A 82 14.14 2.59 -0.01
N LEU A 83 15.00 1.92 0.75
CA LEU A 83 14.70 1.47 2.11
C LEU A 83 14.38 2.63 3.07
N LYS A 84 14.84 3.86 2.77
CA LYS A 84 14.47 5.04 3.58
C LYS A 84 12.97 5.32 3.48
N LYS A 85 12.38 5.14 2.31
CA LYS A 85 10.94 5.29 2.08
C LYS A 85 10.13 4.22 2.79
N ALA A 86 10.70 3.03 2.96
CA ALA A 86 10.05 1.94 3.67
C ALA A 86 10.31 1.92 5.20
N ALA A 87 11.11 2.85 5.73
CA ALA A 87 11.60 2.79 7.10
C ALA A 87 10.47 2.72 8.15
N GLU A 88 9.37 3.45 7.91
CA GLU A 88 8.21 3.44 8.81
C GLU A 88 7.50 2.08 8.83
N TYR A 89 7.35 1.41 7.69
CA TYR A 89 6.80 0.05 7.62
C TYR A 89 7.73 -0.97 8.27
N ILE A 90 9.05 -0.85 8.06
CA ILE A 90 10.04 -1.75 8.69
C ILE A 90 9.98 -1.62 10.21
N ARG A 91 9.86 -0.38 10.72
CA ARG A 91 9.71 -0.12 12.16
C ARG A 91 8.44 -0.77 12.69
N LEU A 92 7.31 -0.58 12.01
CA LEU A 92 6.03 -1.16 12.42
C LEU A 92 6.05 -2.70 12.36
N ALA A 93 6.64 -3.29 11.32
CA ALA A 93 6.78 -4.74 11.22
C ALA A 93 7.60 -5.32 12.39
N LYS A 94 8.68 -4.64 12.80
CA LYS A 94 9.46 -5.04 13.99
C LYS A 94 8.64 -4.94 15.27
N GLU A 95 7.86 -3.87 15.44
CA GLU A 95 6.97 -3.67 16.59
C GLU A 95 5.93 -4.80 16.72
N TYR A 96 5.43 -5.31 15.59
CA TYR A 96 4.48 -6.42 15.52
C TYR A 96 5.14 -7.80 15.32
N ASN A 97 6.47 -7.90 15.49
CA ASN A 97 7.25 -9.14 15.41
C ASN A 97 7.17 -9.89 14.06
N LEU A 98 6.98 -9.16 12.96
CA LEU A 98 7.09 -9.73 11.61
C LEU A 98 8.56 -9.88 11.23
N LYS A 99 8.89 -10.99 10.53
CA LYS A 99 10.20 -11.16 9.90
C LYS A 99 10.33 -10.16 8.75
N PHE A 100 11.37 -9.34 8.79
CA PHE A 100 11.71 -8.44 7.69
C PHE A 100 12.76 -9.07 6.78
N THR A 101 12.57 -9.01 5.47
CA THR A 101 13.57 -9.43 4.49
C THR A 101 13.56 -8.54 3.25
N THR A 102 14.69 -8.48 2.57
CA THR A 102 14.84 -7.81 1.28
C THR A 102 15.20 -8.81 0.21
N VAL A 103 14.50 -8.79 -0.92
CA VAL A 103 14.76 -9.71 -2.04
C VAL A 103 15.09 -8.94 -3.31
N ASP A 104 15.89 -9.55 -4.17
CA ASP A 104 16.04 -9.05 -5.54
C ASP A 104 14.87 -9.54 -6.37
N SER A 105 14.19 -8.62 -7.06
CA SER A 105 13.27 -9.01 -8.12
C SER A 105 14.07 -9.15 -9.40
N GLU A 106 14.42 -10.38 -9.76
CA GLU A 106 15.01 -10.72 -11.06
C GLU A 106 14.05 -10.36 -12.21
N ASN A 107 12.74 -10.31 -11.92
CA ASN A 107 11.73 -9.92 -12.87
C ASN A 107 11.62 -8.40 -12.97
N ILE A 108 12.04 -7.89 -14.12
CA ILE A 108 11.99 -6.47 -14.50
C ILE A 108 10.54 -5.98 -14.58
N GLN A 109 9.57 -6.86 -14.86
CA GLN A 109 8.16 -6.49 -14.97
C GLN A 109 7.45 -6.38 -13.61
N SER A 110 8.02 -6.94 -12.53
CA SER A 110 7.42 -6.77 -11.20
C SER A 110 7.66 -5.34 -10.71
N GLN A 111 6.58 -4.56 -10.66
CA GLN A 111 6.59 -3.24 -10.04
C GLN A 111 6.35 -3.30 -8.53
N ILE A 112 6.30 -4.49 -7.91
CA ILE A 112 6.02 -4.63 -6.48
C ILE A 112 7.22 -4.19 -5.66
N GLY A 113 6.98 -3.25 -4.75
CA GLY A 113 7.98 -2.69 -3.85
C GLY A 113 7.93 -3.30 -2.46
N LEU A 114 6.74 -3.69 -1.99
CA LEU A 114 6.52 -4.20 -0.64
C LEU A 114 5.40 -5.23 -0.62
N VAL A 115 5.58 -6.29 0.16
CA VAL A 115 4.59 -7.35 0.40
C VAL A 115 4.50 -7.62 1.90
N VAL A 116 3.28 -7.68 2.43
CA VAL A 116 2.96 -8.24 3.75
C VAL A 116 2.37 -9.63 3.53
N ALA A 117 2.95 -10.65 4.16
CA ALA A 117 2.58 -12.04 3.92
C ALA A 117 2.40 -12.86 5.20
N SER A 118 1.58 -13.90 5.09
CA SER A 118 1.40 -14.97 6.06
C SER A 118 2.36 -16.15 5.77
N ASP A 119 2.44 -17.10 6.70
CA ASP A 119 3.06 -18.41 6.49
C ASP A 119 2.09 -19.46 5.96
N GLN A 120 0.78 -19.20 6.03
CA GLN A 120 -0.30 -20.04 5.50
C GLN A 120 -1.01 -19.38 4.31
N GLY A 121 -1.65 -20.19 3.47
CA GLY A 121 -2.54 -19.68 2.41
C GLY A 121 -3.81 -19.07 3.00
N LEU A 122 -4.15 -17.86 2.56
CA LEU A 122 -5.32 -17.08 3.00
C LEU A 122 -6.31 -16.78 1.87
N ASP A 123 -5.88 -16.91 0.60
CA ASP A 123 -6.69 -16.65 -0.60
C ASP A 123 -7.38 -15.28 -0.60
N ILE A 124 -6.70 -14.25 -0.09
CA ILE A 124 -7.23 -12.88 -0.08
C ILE A 124 -7.36 -12.38 -1.52
N GLU A 125 -8.56 -12.02 -1.93
CA GLU A 125 -8.85 -11.63 -3.32
C GLU A 125 -8.17 -10.31 -3.73
N ASN A 126 -8.30 -9.26 -2.91
CA ASN A 126 -7.73 -7.96 -3.22
C ASN A 126 -6.52 -7.65 -2.34
N ILE A 127 -5.35 -7.96 -2.86
CA ILE A 127 -4.07 -7.68 -2.19
C ILE A 127 -3.48 -6.31 -2.56
N TYR A 128 -3.95 -5.67 -3.62
CA TYR A 128 -3.40 -4.40 -4.07
C TYR A 128 -4.05 -3.24 -3.31
N VAL A 129 -3.26 -2.22 -3.05
CA VAL A 129 -3.76 -0.98 -2.45
C VAL A 129 -4.14 -0.01 -3.56
N LYS A 130 -5.31 0.60 -3.44
CA LYS A 130 -5.78 1.63 -4.37
C LYS A 130 -4.87 2.86 -4.30
N ASP A 131 -4.71 3.58 -5.40
CA ASP A 131 -3.97 4.84 -5.43
C ASP A 131 -4.52 5.82 -4.39
N ARG A 132 -3.64 6.35 -3.53
CA ARG A 132 -4.05 7.28 -2.46
C ARG A 132 -4.69 8.52 -3.06
N SER A 133 -4.13 9.06 -4.14
CA SER A 133 -4.62 10.31 -4.71
C SER A 133 -6.03 10.16 -5.29
N GLU A 134 -6.30 9.03 -5.95
CA GLU A 134 -7.64 8.66 -6.42
C GLU A 134 -8.62 8.53 -5.24
N LYS A 135 -8.26 7.76 -4.20
CA LYS A 135 -9.09 7.55 -3.00
C LYS A 135 -9.46 8.88 -2.33
N LEU A 136 -8.49 9.76 -2.10
CA LEU A 136 -8.73 11.05 -1.43
C LEU A 136 -9.55 12.01 -2.30
N ARG A 137 -9.40 11.94 -3.63
CA ARG A 137 -10.19 12.74 -4.57
C ARG A 137 -11.66 12.33 -4.57
N GLU A 138 -11.94 11.03 -4.55
CA GLU A 138 -13.32 10.50 -4.44
C GLU A 138 -14.01 10.94 -3.14
N LEU A 139 -13.25 11.07 -2.06
CA LEU A 139 -13.74 11.58 -0.78
C LEU A 139 -13.94 13.11 -0.78
N GLY A 140 -13.53 13.82 -1.83
CA GLY A 140 -13.69 15.26 -1.98
C GLY A 140 -12.66 16.10 -1.22
N LEU A 141 -11.51 15.53 -0.87
CA LEU A 141 -10.47 16.29 -0.17
C LEU A 141 -9.81 17.33 -1.10
N PRO A 142 -9.39 18.49 -0.56
CA PRO A 142 -8.69 19.51 -1.34
C PRO A 142 -7.42 18.99 -2.02
N GLN A 143 -7.19 19.37 -3.27
CA GLN A 143 -6.04 18.93 -4.07
C GLN A 143 -4.69 19.14 -3.36
N GLY A 144 -4.54 20.25 -2.62
CA GLY A 144 -3.32 20.51 -1.86
C GLY A 144 -3.04 19.51 -0.74
N ILE A 145 -4.09 18.90 -0.15
CA ILE A 145 -3.97 17.79 0.82
C ILE A 145 -3.61 16.49 0.10
N ILE A 146 -4.22 16.24 -1.06
CA ILE A 146 -4.04 15.03 -1.85
C ILE A 146 -2.57 14.84 -2.26
N VAL A 147 -1.94 15.88 -2.84
CA VAL A 147 -0.60 15.76 -3.44
C VAL A 147 0.55 16.05 -2.48
N ASN A 148 0.27 16.44 -1.23
CA ASN A 148 1.30 16.79 -0.23
C ASN A 148 1.10 16.04 1.09
N PRO A 149 1.18 14.70 1.11
CA PRO A 149 1.28 13.98 2.37
C PRO A 149 2.50 14.46 3.19
N LYS A 150 2.40 14.37 4.51
CA LYS A 150 3.26 14.97 5.55
C LYS A 150 3.28 16.50 5.63
N GLY A 151 2.50 17.18 4.79
CA GLY A 151 2.36 18.63 4.84
C GLY A 151 1.60 19.13 6.08
N LYS A 152 1.69 20.44 6.32
CA LYS A 152 1.03 21.10 7.46
C LYS A 152 -0.32 21.68 7.04
N ILE A 153 -1.36 21.36 7.81
CA ILE A 153 -2.74 21.78 7.56
C ILE A 153 -3.32 22.54 8.75
N CYS A 154 -4.17 23.54 8.51
CA CYS A 154 -4.86 24.25 9.57
C CYS A 154 -5.90 23.34 10.25
N LYS A 155 -6.38 23.75 11.43
CA LYS A 155 -7.39 23.00 12.19
C LYS A 155 -8.63 22.63 11.35
N LYS A 156 -9.12 23.56 10.53
CA LYS A 156 -10.28 23.31 9.65
C LYS A 156 -10.02 22.16 8.66
N CYS A 157 -8.89 22.18 7.96
CA CYS A 157 -8.51 21.12 7.03
C CYS A 157 -8.20 19.81 7.76
N TYR A 158 -7.64 19.88 8.97
CA TYR A 158 -7.42 18.69 9.82
C TYR A 158 -8.75 18.02 10.19
N ASP A 159 -9.74 18.80 10.63
CA ASP A 159 -11.07 18.30 10.96
C ASP A 159 -11.78 17.71 9.72
N GLU A 160 -11.53 18.28 8.54
CA GLU A 160 -12.04 17.75 7.27
C GLU A 160 -11.43 16.39 6.90
N VAL A 161 -10.10 16.25 6.98
CA VAL A 161 -9.42 14.95 6.81
C VAL A 161 -9.92 13.96 7.85
N LYS A 162 -10.02 14.35 9.12
CA LYS A 162 -10.50 13.49 10.19
C LYS A 162 -11.93 12.98 9.93
N ARG A 163 -12.78 13.78 9.31
CA ARG A 163 -14.16 13.41 8.98
C ARG A 163 -14.25 12.49 7.76
N LEU A 164 -13.44 12.75 6.73
CA LEU A 164 -13.53 12.07 5.43
C LEU A 164 -12.63 10.84 5.31
N ALA A 165 -11.42 10.91 5.88
CA ALA A 165 -10.37 9.89 5.83
C ALA A 165 -9.59 9.85 7.16
N PRO A 166 -10.23 9.46 8.28
CA PRO A 166 -9.59 9.46 9.59
C PRO A 166 -8.29 8.63 9.64
N GLU A 167 -8.19 7.56 8.85
CA GLU A 167 -7.02 6.69 8.76
C GLU A 167 -5.79 7.38 8.14
N GLU A 168 -6.00 8.45 7.36
CA GLU A 168 -4.97 9.25 6.71
C GLU A 168 -4.48 10.41 7.58
N LEU A 169 -5.15 10.67 8.72
CA LEU A 169 -4.87 11.83 9.56
C LEU A 169 -3.42 11.89 10.07
N LYS A 170 -2.81 10.73 10.32
CA LYS A 170 -1.40 10.60 10.72
C LYS A 170 -0.42 11.10 9.65
N ASN A 171 -0.85 11.10 8.39
CA ASN A 171 -0.04 11.56 7.26
C ASN A 171 -0.04 13.09 7.18
N TYR A 172 -0.62 13.83 8.13
CA TYR A 172 -0.61 15.29 8.12
C TYR A 172 -0.23 15.86 9.49
N ARG A 173 0.35 17.06 9.47
CA ARG A 173 0.74 17.79 10.68
C ARG A 173 -0.16 18.99 10.89
N LEU A 174 -0.51 19.29 12.13
CA LEU A 174 -1.28 20.49 12.43
C LEU A 174 -0.38 21.73 12.31
N LEU A 175 -0.84 22.72 11.56
CA LEU A 175 -0.18 24.02 11.40
C LEU A 175 -0.37 24.85 12.68
N SER A 176 0.71 25.02 13.43
CA SER A 176 0.75 25.76 14.69
C SER A 176 0.73 27.27 14.48
N PHE A 177 0.69 28.02 15.57
CA PHE A 177 0.81 29.48 15.53
C PHE A 177 2.22 29.94 15.10
N PHE A 178 3.27 29.32 15.63
CA PHE A 178 4.65 29.65 15.29
C PHE A 178 4.97 29.40 13.82
N ASP A 179 4.43 28.31 13.26
CA ASP A 179 4.55 28.01 11.82
C ASP A 179 4.04 29.16 10.95
N ARG A 180 2.86 29.70 11.29
CA ARG A 180 2.27 30.84 10.55
C ARG A 180 3.08 32.11 10.69
N LEU A 181 3.64 32.34 11.88
CA LEU A 181 4.51 33.49 12.14
C LEU A 181 5.77 33.45 11.26
N LEU A 182 6.30 32.25 10.98
CA LEU A 182 7.43 32.03 10.08
C LEU A 182 7.03 31.98 8.59
N GLY A 183 5.77 32.30 8.26
CA GLY A 183 5.27 32.37 6.89
C GLY A 183 4.80 31.03 6.31
N GLU A 184 4.77 29.94 7.09
CA GLU A 184 4.21 28.68 6.61
C GLU A 184 2.69 28.78 6.41
N LYS A 185 2.20 28.10 5.36
CA LYS A 185 0.79 28.14 4.96
C LYS A 185 0.17 26.74 5.00
N CYS A 186 -1.14 26.70 5.22
CA CYS A 186 -1.91 25.47 5.14
C CYS A 186 -1.95 24.95 3.70
N ILE A 187 -1.46 23.74 3.45
CA ILE A 187 -1.47 23.13 2.12
C ILE A 187 -2.89 22.93 1.57
N GLY A 188 -3.88 22.69 2.43
CA GLY A 188 -5.27 22.43 2.03
C GLY A 188 -6.10 23.69 1.72
N CYS A 189 -5.62 24.87 2.10
CA CYS A 189 -6.30 26.14 1.82
C CYS A 189 -5.74 26.87 0.59
N SER A 190 -4.61 26.41 0.07
CA SER A 190 -4.04 26.96 -1.16
C SER A 190 -4.97 26.67 -2.33
N LYS A 191 -5.39 27.71 -3.06
CA LYS A 191 -6.21 27.55 -4.27
C LYS A 191 -5.44 26.66 -5.25
N SER A 192 -6.02 25.54 -5.65
CA SER A 192 -5.59 24.86 -6.87
C SER A 192 -5.82 25.84 -8.02
N ASN A 193 -4.74 26.38 -8.58
CA ASN A 193 -4.84 26.91 -9.94
C ASN A 193 -5.22 25.69 -10.81
N GLY A 194 -6.35 25.82 -11.50
CA GLY A 194 -6.95 24.77 -12.31
C GLY A 194 -6.05 24.27 -13.43
#